data_AF-A0A0Q9YAB6-F1
#
_entry.id   AF-A0A0Q9YAB6-F1
#
_cell.length_a   1.000
_cell.length_b   1.000
_cell.length_c   1.000
_cell.angle_alpha   90.00
_cell.angle_beta   90.00
_cell.angle_gamma   90.00
#
_symmetry.space_group_name_H-M   'P 1'
#
loop_
_entity.id
_entity.type
_entity.pdbx_description
1 polymer ?
#
loop_
_entity_poly.entity_id
_entity_poly.type
_entity_poly.pdbx_seq_one_letter_code
_entity_poly.pdbx_strand_id
1 'polypeptide(L)'
;MEYQFIPYRQSIYLIHERVKNGRLRLHLRVGEKVRPQLMLSPEGTGTDLGKYSAIPKKWISDHGEIAEVDLYGQIEARSVGITNIRVQIMDQQVILHLEVSHN
;
A
#
# COMPACT_ATOMS: atom_id res chain seq x y z
N MET A 1 -5.00 -24.78 2.79
CA MET A 1 -6.08 -23.81 2.57
C MET A 1 -5.46 -22.61 1.89
N GLU A 2 -5.82 -22.40 0.63
CA GLU A 2 -5.28 -21.33 -0.21
C GLU A 2 -6.11 -20.06 0.01
N TYR A 3 -5.45 -18.93 0.29
CA TYR A 3 -6.11 -17.64 0.48
C TYR A 3 -6.07 -16.86 -0.85
N GLN A 4 -7.24 -16.37 -1.27
CA GLN A 4 -7.42 -15.67 -2.54
C GLN A 4 -7.52 -14.15 -2.29
N PHE A 5 -6.72 -13.38 -3.01
CA PHE A 5 -6.77 -11.92 -3.01
C PHE A 5 -8.00 -11.46 -3.80
N ILE A 6 -8.87 -10.64 -3.20
CA ILE A 6 -9.97 -9.98 -3.93
C ILE A 6 -9.65 -8.48 -4.00
N PRO A 7 -9.09 -7.98 -5.12
CA PRO A 7 -8.86 -6.55 -5.30
C PRO A 7 -10.19 -5.82 -5.54
N TYR A 8 -10.60 -4.96 -4.61
CA TYR A 8 -11.61 -3.92 -4.87
C TYR A 8 -10.96 -2.53 -4.79
N ARG A 9 -10.78 -1.91 -5.97
CA ARG A 9 -10.65 -0.45 -6.22
C ARG A 9 -9.90 0.43 -5.19
N GLN A 10 -8.66 0.07 -4.81
CA GLN A 10 -7.70 0.93 -4.05
C GLN A 10 -7.73 0.82 -2.50
N SER A 11 -8.27 -0.26 -1.94
CA SER A 11 -8.18 -0.55 -0.50
C SER A 11 -7.26 -1.74 -0.21
N ILE A 12 -6.31 -1.58 0.71
CA ILE A 12 -5.49 -2.66 1.27
C ILE A 12 -6.00 -2.99 2.66
N TYR A 13 -6.37 -4.25 2.87
CA TYR A 13 -6.61 -4.82 4.20
C TYR A 13 -5.32 -5.44 4.73
N LEU A 14 -4.78 -4.91 5.82
CA LEU A 14 -3.63 -5.43 6.56
C LEU A 14 -4.15 -6.39 7.63
N ILE A 15 -3.91 -7.68 7.43
CA ILE A 15 -4.30 -8.71 8.39
C ILE A 15 -3.30 -8.75 9.54
N HIS A 16 -3.77 -8.43 10.74
CA HIS A 16 -2.99 -8.52 11.98
C HIS A 16 -2.60 -9.99 12.28
N GLU A 17 -1.45 -10.15 12.96
CA GLU A 17 -0.56 -11.31 13.23
C GLU A 17 0.06 -12.17 12.11
N ARG A 18 -0.41 -12.22 10.86
CA ARG A 18 0.27 -13.07 9.83
C ARG A 18 0.92 -12.36 8.65
N VAL A 19 0.85 -11.04 8.60
CA VAL A 19 1.47 -10.26 7.53
C VAL A 19 2.59 -9.41 8.11
N LYS A 20 3.74 -10.04 8.38
CA LYS A 20 4.98 -9.31 8.74
C LYS A 20 5.55 -8.49 7.57
N ASN A 21 5.11 -8.74 6.32
CA ASN A 21 5.66 -8.15 5.09
C ASN A 21 4.59 -8.08 3.97
N GLY A 22 3.52 -7.32 4.15
CA GLY A 22 2.44 -7.22 3.15
C GLY A 22 2.93 -6.55 1.88
N ARG A 23 2.72 -7.19 0.72
CA ARG A 23 3.06 -6.63 -0.60
C ARG A 23 1.79 -6.33 -1.40
N LEU A 24 1.43 -5.05 -1.54
CA LEU A 24 0.45 -4.63 -2.55
C LEU A 24 1.20 -4.39 -3.86
N ARG A 25 0.64 -4.82 -5.00
CA ARG A 25 1.11 -4.37 -6.31
C ARG A 25 0.20 -3.27 -6.85
N LEU A 26 0.81 -2.17 -7.29
CA LEU A 26 0.14 -1.06 -7.95
C LEU A 26 0.74 -0.92 -9.34
N HIS A 27 -0.13 -0.84 -10.35
CA HIS A 27 0.24 -0.45 -11.69
C HIS A 27 -0.25 0.98 -11.90
N LEU A 28 0.67 1.90 -12.17
CA LEU A 28 0.39 3.32 -12.37
C LEU A 28 0.92 3.76 -13.73
N ARG A 29 0.34 4.81 -14.28
CA ARG A 29 0.88 5.50 -15.46
C ARG A 29 1.68 6.72 -15.02
N VAL A 30 2.68 7.11 -15.81
CA VAL A 30 3.42 8.36 -15.54
C VAL A 30 2.46 9.54 -15.42
N GLY A 31 2.59 10.32 -14.35
CA GLY A 31 1.73 11.45 -13.98
C GLY A 31 0.50 11.08 -13.14
N GLU A 32 0.21 9.79 -12.96
CA GLU A 32 -0.91 9.33 -12.14
C GLU A 32 -0.61 9.55 -10.65
N LYS A 33 -1.66 9.95 -9.90
CA LYS A 33 -1.59 10.11 -8.45
C LYS A 33 -2.59 9.16 -7.78
N VAL A 34 -2.13 8.42 -6.77
CA VAL A 34 -2.97 7.51 -6.00
C VAL A 34 -2.72 7.71 -4.50
N ARG A 35 -3.76 7.59 -3.68
CA ARG A 35 -3.63 7.51 -2.23
C ARG A 35 -4.20 6.17 -1.77
N PRO A 36 -3.36 5.16 -1.51
CA PRO A 36 -3.82 3.86 -1.05
C PRO A 36 -4.51 3.98 0.31
N GLN A 37 -5.70 3.38 0.46
CA GLN A 37 -6.30 3.25 1.78
C GLN A 37 -5.71 2.02 2.47
N LEU A 38 -5.12 2.24 3.65
CA LEU A 38 -4.57 1.18 4.48
C LEU A 38 -5.54 0.92 5.63
N MET A 39 -5.96 -0.32 5.80
CA MET A 39 -6.95 -0.73 6.80
C MET A 39 -6.35 -1.82 7.67
N LEU A 40 -6.57 -1.79 8.98
CA LEU A 40 -6.20 -2.86 9.89
C LEU A 40 -7.36 -3.85 9.99
N SER A 41 -7.09 -5.14 9.78
CA SER A 41 -8.05 -6.19 10.11
C SER A 41 -7.82 -6.64 11.55
N PRO A 42 -8.84 -6.55 12.44
CA PRO A 42 -8.83 -7.36 13.64
C PRO A 42 -8.75 -8.83 13.24
N GLU A 43 -7.96 -9.57 13.99
CA GLU A 43 -7.77 -10.98 13.75
C GLU A 43 -9.02 -11.77 14.08
N GLY A 44 -9.42 -12.67 13.19
CA GLY A 44 -10.27 -13.79 13.56
C GLY A 44 -11.70 -13.49 14.02
N THR A 45 -12.18 -12.25 14.09
CA THR A 45 -13.50 -11.94 14.67
C THR A 45 -14.65 -11.78 13.68
N GLY A 46 -14.41 -11.90 12.36
CA GLY A 46 -15.48 -11.73 11.36
C GLY A 46 -16.19 -10.37 11.44
N THR A 47 -15.55 -9.36 12.03
CA THR A 47 -16.13 -8.03 12.24
C THR A 47 -15.78 -7.11 11.08
N ASP A 48 -16.75 -6.28 10.67
CA ASP A 48 -16.71 -5.40 9.51
C ASP A 48 -15.45 -4.49 9.48
N LEU A 49 -14.57 -4.79 8.52
CA LEU A 49 -13.21 -4.29 8.41
C LEU A 49 -13.13 -2.84 7.89
N GLY A 50 -14.28 -2.22 7.57
CA GLY A 50 -14.43 -0.80 7.21
C GLY A 50 -14.03 0.20 8.29
N LYS A 51 -13.88 -0.23 9.55
CA LYS A 51 -13.89 0.67 10.73
C LYS A 51 -12.52 1.01 11.31
N TYR A 52 -11.44 0.36 10.90
CA TYR A 52 -10.10 0.58 11.46
C TYR A 52 -9.12 1.04 10.37
N SER A 53 -9.16 2.33 10.03
CA SER A 53 -8.12 2.93 9.20
C SER A 53 -6.77 2.77 9.88
N ALA A 54 -5.80 2.20 9.17
CA ALA A 54 -4.41 2.21 9.61
C ALA A 54 -3.91 3.65 9.55
N ILE A 55 -3.24 4.10 10.61
CA ILE A 55 -2.60 5.42 10.64
C ILE A 55 -1.11 5.22 10.36
N PRO A 56 -0.62 5.59 9.16
CA PRO A 56 0.80 5.53 8.85
C PRO A 56 1.59 6.51 9.71
N LYS A 57 2.70 6.06 10.29
CA LYS A 57 3.67 6.93 10.98
C LYS A 57 4.68 7.52 10.01
N LYS A 58 5.02 6.80 8.94
CA LYS A 58 6.06 7.20 7.99
C LYS A 58 5.84 6.54 6.63
N TRP A 59 6.08 7.32 5.59
CA TRP A 59 6.14 6.89 4.20
C TRP A 59 7.55 7.14 3.66
N ILE A 60 8.07 6.20 2.88
CA ILE A 60 9.40 6.29 2.25
C ILE A 60 9.28 5.69 0.86
N SER A 61 9.76 6.39 -0.17
CA SER A 61 10.02 5.79 -1.48
C SER A 61 11.46 5.31 -1.55
N ASP A 62 11.66 4.10 -2.08
CA ASP A 62 13.01 3.57 -2.34
C ASP A 62 13.68 4.30 -3.54
N HIS A 63 12.88 4.78 -4.50
CA HIS A 63 13.33 5.51 -5.70
C HIS A 63 12.33 6.63 -6.04
N GLY A 64 12.60 7.83 -5.51
CA GLY A 64 11.72 9.01 -5.64
C GLY A 64 11.60 9.52 -7.08
N GLU A 65 12.58 9.25 -7.93
CA GLU A 65 12.59 9.57 -9.36
C GLU A 65 11.61 8.71 -10.18
N ILE A 66 11.26 7.51 -9.70
CA ILE A 66 10.28 6.61 -10.34
C ILE A 66 8.89 6.91 -9.77
N ALA A 67 8.75 6.92 -8.43
CA ALA A 67 7.53 7.31 -7.76
C ALA A 67 7.86 7.98 -6.43
N GLU A 68 7.20 9.10 -6.14
CA GLU A 68 7.36 9.82 -4.88
C GLU A 68 6.12 9.64 -4.02
N VAL A 69 6.29 9.71 -2.70
CA VAL A 69 5.18 9.70 -1.74
C VAL A 69 5.32 10.85 -0.76
N ASP A 70 4.23 11.56 -0.53
CA ASP A 70 4.18 12.65 0.45
C ASP A 70 3.95 12.14 1.88
N LEU A 71 3.95 13.06 2.85
CA LEU A 71 3.72 12.78 4.26
C LEU A 71 2.31 12.19 4.54
N TYR A 72 1.38 12.35 3.62
CA TYR A 72 -0.02 11.92 3.72
C TYR A 72 -0.31 10.64 2.91
N GLY A 73 0.72 10.00 2.35
CA GLY A 73 0.57 8.78 1.55
C GLY A 73 0.00 9.00 0.16
N GLN A 74 0.01 10.22 -0.36
CA GLN A 74 -0.26 10.46 -1.78
C GLN A 74 0.98 10.11 -2.58
N ILE A 75 0.83 9.16 -3.48
CA ILE A 75 1.88 8.63 -4.35
C ILE A 75 1.71 9.24 -5.73
N GLU A 76 2.79 9.75 -6.30
CA GLU A 76 2.85 10.28 -7.67
C GLU A 76 3.86 9.49 -8.49
N ALA A 77 3.40 8.93 -9.61
CA ALA A 77 4.26 8.23 -10.57
C ALA A 77 5.00 9.25 -11.45
N ARG A 78 6.33 9.27 -11.39
CA ARG A 78 7.19 10.28 -12.04
C ARG A 78 7.88 9.76 -13.28
N SER A 79 8.32 8.50 -13.30
CA SER A 79 9.03 7.90 -14.42
C SER A 79 8.69 6.42 -14.56
N VAL A 80 8.82 5.88 -15.78
CA VAL A 80 8.65 4.44 -16.05
C VAL A 80 9.70 3.65 -15.27
N GLY A 81 9.28 2.54 -14.68
CA GLY A 81 10.16 1.68 -13.90
C GLY A 81 9.43 0.96 -12.78
N ILE A 82 10.22 0.33 -11.92
CA ILE A 82 9.74 -0.43 -10.78
C ILE A 82 10.37 0.13 -9.51
N THR A 83 9.56 0.42 -8.50
CA THR A 83 10.04 0.88 -7.20
C THR A 83 9.19 0.31 -6.07
N ASN A 84 9.62 0.53 -4.82
CA ASN A 84 8.82 0.22 -3.66
C ASN A 84 8.57 1.48 -2.83
N ILE A 85 7.40 1.51 -2.19
CA ILE A 85 7.08 2.46 -1.13
C ILE A 85 6.90 1.70 0.17
N ARG A 86 7.64 2.09 1.20
CA ARG A 86 7.60 1.50 2.53
C ARG A 86 6.74 2.36 3.43
N VAL A 87 5.81 1.71 4.12
CA VAL A 87 4.87 2.35 5.04
C VAL A 87 5.06 1.75 6.42
N GLN A 88 5.37 2.59 7.40
CA GLN A 88 5.39 2.18 8.80
C GLN A 88 4.02 2.41 9.41
N ILE A 89 3.40 1.36 9.95
CA ILE A 89 2.13 1.42 10.68
C ILE A 89 2.35 0.75 12.03
N MET A 90 2.21 1.51 13.12
CA MET A 90 2.59 1.06 14.46
C MET A 90 4.02 0.49 14.46
N ASP A 91 4.21 -0.78 14.80
CA ASP A 91 5.50 -1.48 14.82
C ASP A 91 5.69 -2.39 13.59
N GLN A 92 4.78 -2.31 12.61
CA GLN A 92 4.80 -3.11 11.39
C GLN A 92 5.20 -2.28 10.16
N GLN A 93 5.81 -2.95 9.18
CA GLN A 93 6.12 -2.36 7.88
C GLN A 93 5.30 -3.04 6.77
N VAL A 94 4.78 -2.21 5.88
CA VAL A 94 4.09 -2.61 4.64
C VAL A 94 4.93 -2.16 3.47
N ILE A 95 5.03 -2.99 2.43
CA ILE A 95 5.74 -2.67 1.20
C ILE A 95 4.72 -2.58 0.07
N LEU A 96 4.62 -1.42 -0.55
CA LEU A 96 3.89 -1.25 -1.80
C LEU A 96 4.88 -1.44 -2.94
N HIS A 97 4.61 -2.37 -3.82
CA HIS A 97 5.38 -2.59 -5.04
C HIS A 97 4.71 -1.86 -6.19
N LEU A 98 5.45 -0.95 -6.82
CA LEU A 98 4.95 -0.11 -7.88
C LEU A 98 5.61 -0.49 -9.19
N GLU A 99 4.79 -0.66 -10.21
CA GLU A 99 5.20 -0.74 -11.60
C GLU A 99 4.58 0.45 -12.34
N VAL A 100 5.43 1.32 -12.86
CA VAL A 100 5.02 2.53 -13.59
C VAL A 100 5.24 2.29 -15.08
N SER A 101 4.18 2.44 -15.87
CA SER A 101 4.21 2.32 -17.33
C SER A 101 3.96 3.66 -18.02
N HIS A 102 4.20 3.70 -19.33
CA HIS A 102 3.72 4.79 -20.18
C HIS A 102 2.19 4.88 -20.15
N ASN A 103 1.68 6.03 -20.56
CA ASN A 103 0.26 6.32 -20.64
C ASN A 103 -0.39 5.69 -21.89
#